data_AF-A0A2I0QI30-F1
#
_entry.id   AF-A0A2I0QI30-F1
#
_cell.length_a   1.000
_cell.length_b   1.000
_cell.length_c   1.000
_cell.angle_alpha   90.00
_cell.angle_beta   90.00
_cell.angle_gamma   90.00
#
_symmetry.space_group_name_H-M   'P 1'
#
loop_
_entity.id
_entity.type
_entity.pdbx_description
1 polymer ?
#
loop_
_entity_poly.entity_id
_entity_poly.type
_entity_poly.pdbx_seq_one_letter_code
_entity_poly.pdbx_strand_id
1 'polypeptide(L)' 'MYCTKCKKEAIINLRYNGLNLCKNCFVGYFEKRARATIRNFNMLDVGDKIAVGLSGGKDSS' A
#
# COMPACT_ATOMS: atom_id res chain seq x y z
N MET A 1 8.52 -18.84 6.62
CA MET A 1 9.25 -17.58 6.35
C MET A 1 8.64 -16.47 7.21
N TYR A 2 9.43 -15.60 7.84
CA TYR A 2 8.92 -14.61 8.80
C TYR A 2 8.89 -13.19 8.22
N CYS A 3 7.94 -12.40 8.68
CA CYS A 3 7.80 -10.99 8.36
C CYS A 3 9.02 -10.22 8.84
N THR A 4 9.67 -9.47 7.95
CA THR A 4 10.84 -8.66 8.23
C THR A 4 10.57 -7.61 9.31
N LYS A 5 9.32 -7.12 9.40
CA LYS A 5 8.94 -6.04 10.34
C LYS A 5 8.51 -6.52 11.73
N CYS A 6 7.67 -7.54 11.80
CA CYS A 6 7.01 -7.94 13.05
C CYS A 6 7.23 -9.40 13.44
N LYS A 7 8.08 -10.14 12.69
CA LYS A 7 8.45 -11.53 12.94
C LYS A 7 7.29 -12.55 12.96
N LYS A 8 6.05 -12.14 12.67
CA LYS A 8 4.92 -13.07 12.39
C LYS A 8 5.13 -13.80 11.06
N GLU A 9 4.32 -14.81 10.77
CA GLU A 9 4.37 -15.51 9.49
C GLU A 9 4.17 -14.55 8.30
N ALA A 10 5.09 -14.60 7.33
CA ALA A 10 5.00 -13.81 6.12
C ALA A 10 4.13 -14.52 5.08
N ILE A 11 3.25 -13.76 4.43
CA ILE A 11 2.36 -14.27 3.38
C ILE A 11 2.77 -13.78 1.98
N ILE A 12 3.66 -12.79 1.91
CA ILE A 12 4.14 -12.22 0.65
C ILE A 12 5.64 -11.92 0.70
N ASN A 13 6.31 -12.18 -0.42
CA ASN A 13 7.70 -11.81 -0.69
C ASN A 13 7.74 -10.70 -1.75
N LEU A 14 8.15 -9.50 -1.36
CA LEU A 14 8.37 -8.39 -2.27
C LEU A 14 9.82 -8.43 -2.77
N ARG A 15 10.08 -9.26 -3.81
CA ARG A 15 11.42 -9.52 -4.35
C ARG A 15 12.22 -8.25 -4.64
N TYR A 16 11.57 -7.25 -5.25
CA TYR A 16 12.19 -5.98 -5.65
C TYR A 16 12.79 -5.19 -4.47
N ASN A 17 12.30 -5.42 -3.25
CA ASN A 17 12.79 -4.74 -2.04
C ASN A 17 13.38 -5.70 -1.00
N GLY A 18 13.46 -7.01 -1.30
CA GLY A 18 13.90 -8.04 -0.36
C GLY A 18 13.04 -8.16 0.91
N LEU A 19 11.77 -7.71 0.88
CA LEU A 19 10.91 -7.69 2.06
C LEU A 19 9.96 -8.89 2.12
N ASN A 20 9.90 -9.52 3.30
CA ASN A 20 8.87 -10.51 3.63
C ASN A 20 7.85 -9.85 4.55
N LEU A 21 6.57 -9.86 4.18
CA LEU A 21 5.54 -9.17 4.97
C LEU A 21 4.40 -10.11 5.33
N CYS A 22 3.91 -9.99 6.57
CA CYS A 22 2.60 -10.52 6.94
C CYS A 22 1.50 -9.60 6.39
N LYS A 23 0.25 -10.05 6.43
CA LYS A 23 -0.93 -9.31 5.93
C LYS A 23 -0.96 -7.86 6.40
N ASN A 24 -0.88 -7.63 7.71
CA ASN A 24 -1.00 -6.29 8.30
C ASN A 24 0.17 -5.38 7.91
N CYS A 25 1.39 -5.92 7.88
CA CYS A 25 2.56 -5.14 7.49
C CYS A 25 2.58 -4.84 5.98
N PHE A 26 1.99 -5.69 5.15
CA PHE A 26 1.81 -5.44 3.72
C PHE A 26 0.80 -4.31 3.47
N VAL A 27 -0.38 -4.36 4.09
CA VAL A 27 -1.40 -3.29 3.97
C VAL A 27 -0.82 -1.95 4.38
N GLY A 28 -0.19 -1.86 5.57
CA GLY A 28 0.43 -0.60 6.02
C GLY A 28 1.60 -0.15 5.14
N TYR A 29 2.35 -1.08 4.54
CA TYR A 29 3.39 -0.74 3.57
C TYR A 29 2.80 -0.16 2.27
N PHE A 30 1.72 -0.75 1.75
CA PHE A 30 1.06 -0.31 0.53
C PHE A 30 0.42 1.07 0.71
N GLU A 31 -0.34 1.27 1.79
CA GLU A 31 -0.94 2.57 2.10
C GLU A 31 0.12 3.67 2.27
N LYS A 32 1.24 3.37 2.93
CA LYS A 32 2.33 4.35 3.10
C LYS A 32 2.90 4.78 1.74
N ARG A 33 3.04 3.85 0.78
CA ARG A 33 3.47 4.19 -0.59
C ARG A 33 2.45 5.04 -1.30
N ALA A 34 1.17 4.69 -1.25
CA ALA A 34 0.10 5.50 -1.86
C ALA A 34 0.10 6.94 -1.33
N ARG A 35 0.14 7.12 0.00
CA ARG A 35 0.24 8.44 0.65
C ARG A 35 1.50 9.21 0.25
N ALA A 36 2.64 8.51 0.14
CA ALA A 36 3.89 9.14 -0.30
C ALA A 36 3.81 9.61 -1.75
N THR A 37 3.21 8.83 -2.66
CA THR A 37 2.99 9.25 -4.05
C THR A 37 2.10 10.49 -4.12
N ILE A 38 0.96 10.48 -3.43
CA ILE A 38 0.04 11.63 -3.39
C ILE A 38 0.77 12.90 -2.97
N ARG A 39 1.60 12.81 -1.92
CA ARG A 39 2.39 13.95 -1.42
C ARG A 39 3.50 14.38 -2.36
N ASN A 40 4.28 13.43 -2.89
CA ASN A 40 5.44 13.73 -3.74
C ASN A 40 5.06 14.41 -5.05
N PHE A 41 3.84 14.14 -5.53
CA PHE A 41 3.32 14.71 -6.78
C PHE A 41 2.19 15.74 -6.56
N ASN A 42 1.93 16.14 -5.30
CA ASN A 42 0.85 17.07 -4.93
C ASN A 42 -0.49 16.74 -5.62
N MET A 43 -0.90 15.46 -5.56
CA MET A 43 -2.06 14.98 -6.32
C MET A 43 -3.40 15.41 -5.73
N LEU A 44 -3.45 15.68 -4.42
CA LEU A 44 -4.66 15.97 -3.65
C LEU A 44 -4.33 16.91 -2.49
N ASP A 45 -5.25 17.81 -2.16
CA ASP A 45 -5.15 18.75 -1.05
C ASP A 45 -6.31 18.62 -0.04
N VAL A 46 -6.10 19.22 1.14
CA VAL A 46 -7.12 19.24 2.21
C VAL A 46 -8.31 20.07 1.75
N GLY A 47 -9.49 19.45 1.72
CA GLY A 47 -10.73 20.08 1.30
C GLY A 47 -11.16 19.73 -0.13
N ASP A 48 -10.33 19.03 -0.89
CA ASP A 48 -10.70 18.53 -2.21
C ASP A 48 -11.90 17.58 -2.13
N LYS A 49 -12.86 17.77 -3.04
CA LYS A 49 -13.92 16.79 -3.29
C LYS A 49 -13.43 15.80 -4.33
N ILE A 50 -13.15 14.59 -3.90
CA ILE A 50 -12.54 13.55 -4.73
C ILE A 50 -13.62 12.62 -5.27
N ALA A 51 -13.64 12.42 -6.59
CA ALA A 51 -14.43 11.37 -7.22
C ALA A 51 -13.54 10.15 -7.53
N VAL A 52 -14.05 8.95 -7.26
CA VAL A 52 -13.36 7.68 -7.55
C VAL A 52 -14.17 6.92 -8.58
N GLY A 53 -13.59 6.68 -9.75
CA GLY A 53 -14.20 5.86 -10.79
C GLY A 53 -14.05 4.37 -10.47
N LEU A 54 -15.15 3.71 -10.13
CA LEU A 54 -15.17 2.28 -9.84
C LEU A 54 -15.61 1.50 -11.09
N SER A 55 -14.72 0.71 -11.68
CA SER A 55 -15.04 -0.14 -12.84
C SER A 55 -15.37 -1.60 -12.47
N GLY A 56 -15.26 -1.95 -11.18
CA GLY A 56 -15.43 -3.32 -10.69
C GLY A 56 -14.18 -4.20 -10.84
N GLY A 57 -13.08 -3.64 -11.34
CA GLY A 57 -11.78 -4.29 -11.35
C GLY A 57 -11.05 -4.16 -10.02
N LYS A 58 -10.12 -5.07 -9.74
CA LYS A 58 -9.30 -5.06 -8.51
C LYS A 58 -8.59 -3.71 -8.24
N ASP A 59 -8.19 -2.99 -9.28
CA ASP A 59 -7.45 -1.74 -9.14
C ASP A 59 -8.35 -0.53 -8.87
N SER A 60 -9.66 -0.69 -9.01
CA SER A 60 -10.69 0.34 -8.87
C SER A 60 -11.84 -0.11 -7.96
N SER A 61 -11.63 -1.13 -7.11
CA SER A 61 -12.62 -1.66 -6.13
C SER A 61 -12.08 -1.68 -4.71
#